data_AF-X0W526-F1
#
_entry.id   AF-X0W526-F1
#
_cell.length_a   1.000
_cell.length_b   1.000
_cell.length_c   1.000
_cell.angle_alpha   90.00
_cell.angle_beta   90.00
_cell.angle_gamma   90.00
#
_symmetry.space_group_name_H-M   'P 1'
#
loop_
_entity.id
_entity.type
_entity.pdbx_description
1 polymer ?
#
loop_
_entity_poly.entity_id
_entity_poly.type
_entity_poly.pdbx_seq_one_letter_code
_entity_poly.pdbx_strand_id
1 'polypeptide(L)'
;ENITYKKDKIPLFLVLLILIVIFSFIKNGFLVSSLQDSIIFLAYFILYFLIIKNLQDKYQFKAFIQIFFFTSFIIALYTILHYYNFIFYLQEYGSVASLIGQKNWISNYLALIFPLMFCFYLLEKIKKKKIIYFISLSFLYTALMICQSRGIWISISLTLFFGIFLISKFNFFNLFKENKKWLILLLIIFIVITLIYSIDNPLNESALTVPQRAISTFDEKDSSINTRILMWKVTGLMVKDKPFLGGGVGSFKINYLDYQARFLKEYPEYNK
;
A
#
# COMPACT_ATOMS: atom_id res chain seq x y z
N GLU A 1 20.64 -28.58 -0.49
CA GLU A 1 21.04 -28.00 0.81
C GLU A 1 19.84 -28.07 1.77
N ASN A 2 19.97 -28.87 2.81
CA ASN A 2 18.94 -29.01 3.85
C ASN A 2 18.98 -27.75 4.72
N ILE A 3 17.95 -26.91 4.63
CA ILE A 3 17.77 -25.78 5.55
C ILE A 3 17.36 -26.37 6.90
N THR A 4 18.32 -26.67 7.75
CA THR A 4 18.08 -27.04 9.15
C THR A 4 17.62 -25.79 9.90
N TYR A 5 16.31 -25.66 10.09
CA TYR A 5 15.71 -24.63 10.95
C TYR A 5 16.10 -24.89 12.42
N LYS A 6 17.06 -24.12 12.93
CA LYS A 6 17.30 -24.04 14.38
C LYS A 6 16.09 -23.38 15.04
N LYS A 7 15.51 -24.05 16.01
CA LYS A 7 14.39 -23.58 16.83
C LYS A 7 14.93 -22.50 17.77
N ASP A 8 15.13 -21.29 17.25
CA ASP A 8 15.73 -20.23 18.04
C ASP A 8 14.80 -19.80 19.19
N LYS A 9 15.42 -19.61 20.36
CA LYS A 9 14.84 -18.92 21.53
C LYS A 9 14.13 -17.65 21.06
N ILE A 10 13.13 -17.14 21.80
CA ILE A 10 12.53 -15.83 21.50
C ILE A 10 13.68 -14.88 21.17
N PRO A 11 13.78 -14.38 19.93
CA PRO A 11 14.98 -13.68 19.52
C PRO A 11 15.08 -12.47 20.43
N LEU A 12 16.25 -12.25 21.02
CA LEU A 12 16.54 -11.14 21.94
C LEU A 12 15.93 -9.82 21.43
N PHE A 13 15.92 -9.64 20.12
CA PHE A 13 15.25 -8.58 19.40
C PHE A 13 13.76 -8.37 19.77
N LEU A 14 12.93 -9.41 19.84
CA LEU A 14 11.52 -9.29 20.23
C LEU A 14 11.38 -8.79 21.68
N VAL A 15 12.23 -9.28 22.58
CA VAL A 15 12.24 -8.83 23.98
C VAL A 15 12.62 -7.35 24.05
N LEU A 16 13.70 -6.95 23.37
CA LEU A 16 14.13 -5.55 23.28
C LEU A 16 13.03 -4.66 22.69
N LEU A 17 12.33 -5.13 21.68
CA LEU A 17 11.27 -4.38 21.04
C LEU A 17 10.06 -4.19 21.96
N ILE A 18 9.66 -5.23 22.69
CA ILE A 18 8.61 -5.12 23.71
C ILE A 18 9.02 -4.10 24.78
N LEU A 19 10.27 -4.15 25.25
CA LEU A 19 10.78 -3.19 26.24
C LEU A 19 10.76 -1.75 25.70
N ILE A 20 11.11 -1.54 24.44
CA ILE A 20 11.03 -0.22 23.78
C ILE A 20 9.59 0.27 23.71
N VAL A 21 8.63 -0.60 23.38
CA VAL A 21 7.21 -0.23 23.33
C VAL A 21 6.69 0.12 24.72
N ILE A 22 7.01 -0.68 25.74
CA ILE A 22 6.63 -0.41 27.13
C ILE A 22 7.22 0.93 27.61
N PHE A 23 8.51 1.16 27.36
CA PHE A 23 9.16 2.43 27.70
C PHE A 23 8.48 3.62 27.00
N SER A 24 8.18 3.47 25.71
CA SER A 24 7.53 4.50 24.90
C SER A 24 6.08 4.76 25.34
N PHE A 25 5.38 3.72 25.80
CA PHE A 25 4.04 3.80 26.36
C PHE A 25 4.02 4.56 27.69
N ILE A 26 4.91 4.18 28.63
CA ILE A 26 5.05 4.86 29.94
C ILE A 26 5.35 6.35 29.73
N LYS A 27 6.19 6.67 28.75
CA LYS A 27 6.59 8.05 28.46
C LYS A 27 5.47 8.95 27.94
N ASN A 28 4.49 8.42 27.21
CA ASN A 28 3.43 9.23 26.62
C ASN A 28 2.48 9.81 27.70
N GLY A 29 2.32 9.15 28.86
CA GLY A 29 1.47 9.63 29.96
C GLY A 29 -0.06 9.58 29.69
N PHE A 30 -0.48 9.51 28.43
CA PHE A 30 -1.88 9.37 28.01
C PHE A 30 -2.22 7.90 27.71
N LEU A 31 -2.93 7.27 28.64
CA LEU A 31 -3.16 5.82 28.65
C LEU A 31 -3.95 5.33 27.42
N VAL A 32 -5.12 5.91 27.12
CA VAL A 32 -6.07 5.30 26.18
C VAL A 32 -5.59 5.36 24.71
N SER A 33 -5.13 6.53 24.24
CA SER A 33 -4.66 6.70 22.86
C SER A 33 -3.32 6.01 22.60
N SER A 34 -2.44 5.94 23.60
CA SER A 34 -1.18 5.22 23.50
C SER A 34 -1.36 3.69 23.48
N LEU A 35 -2.40 3.18 24.16
CA LEU A 35 -2.67 1.74 24.22
C LEU A 35 -3.01 1.18 22.84
N GLN A 36 -3.92 1.82 22.11
CA GLN A 36 -4.32 1.35 20.78
C GLN A 36 -3.13 1.26 19.82
N ASP A 37 -2.33 2.33 19.73
CA ASP A 37 -1.19 2.39 18.82
C ASP A 37 -0.08 1.40 19.26
N SER A 38 0.09 1.18 20.58
CA SER A 38 1.04 0.18 21.11
C SER A 38 0.61 -1.25 20.82
N ILE A 39 -0.69 -1.56 20.94
CA ILE A 39 -1.25 -2.87 20.61
C ILE A 39 -1.09 -3.16 19.12
N ILE A 40 -1.44 -2.21 18.25
CA ILE A 40 -1.28 -2.36 16.79
C ILE A 40 0.19 -2.60 16.44
N PHE A 41 1.11 -1.82 17.02
CA PHE A 41 2.53 -1.99 16.79
C PHE A 41 3.01 -3.39 17.22
N LEU A 42 2.70 -3.83 18.45
CA LEU A 42 3.03 -5.16 18.94
C LEU A 42 2.42 -6.28 18.10
N ALA A 43 1.16 -6.11 17.64
CA ALA A 43 0.48 -7.07 16.80
C ALA A 43 1.23 -7.33 15.49
N TYR A 44 1.79 -6.29 14.85
CA TYR A 44 2.60 -6.48 13.64
C TYR A 44 3.84 -7.34 13.89
N PHE A 45 4.54 -7.15 15.02
CA PHE A 45 5.70 -7.98 15.35
C PHE A 45 5.30 -9.41 15.70
N ILE A 46 4.27 -9.59 16.51
CA ILE A 46 3.77 -10.92 16.85
C ILE A 46 3.38 -11.68 15.59
N LEU A 47 2.64 -11.03 14.67
CA LEU A 47 2.28 -11.61 13.37
C LEU A 47 3.51 -11.99 12.55
N TYR A 48 4.53 -11.13 12.46
CA TYR A 48 5.78 -11.44 11.78
C TYR A 48 6.45 -12.72 12.34
N PHE A 49 6.54 -12.85 13.66
CA PHE A 49 7.13 -14.03 14.29
C PHE A 49 6.27 -15.28 14.14
N LEU A 50 4.94 -15.14 14.21
CA LEU A 50 4.03 -16.24 13.95
C LEU A 50 4.20 -16.75 12.51
N ILE A 51 4.33 -15.86 11.53
CA ILE A 51 4.55 -16.25 10.13
C ILE A 51 5.86 -17.01 9.99
N ILE A 52 6.98 -16.49 10.51
CA ILE A 52 8.29 -17.14 10.39
C ILE A 52 8.35 -18.49 11.12
N LYS A 53 7.70 -18.61 12.28
CA LYS A 53 7.71 -19.86 13.05
C LYS A 53 6.83 -20.95 12.45
N ASN A 54 5.75 -20.59 11.77
CA ASN A 54 4.80 -21.56 11.22
C ASN A 54 5.08 -21.94 9.77
N LEU A 55 5.73 -21.08 8.98
CA LEU A 55 6.07 -21.39 7.59
C LEU A 55 7.42 -22.12 7.52
N GLN A 56 7.36 -23.45 7.43
CA GLN A 56 8.54 -24.31 7.50
C GLN A 56 9.10 -24.65 6.12
N ASP A 57 8.25 -24.70 5.10
CA ASP A 57 8.63 -25.12 3.75
C ASP A 57 8.20 -24.13 2.65
N LYS A 58 8.79 -24.32 1.46
CA LYS A 58 8.52 -23.48 0.29
C LYS A 58 7.08 -23.59 -0.21
N TYR A 59 6.41 -24.73 0.01
CA TYR A 59 5.03 -24.95 -0.41
C TYR A 59 4.07 -24.16 0.48
N GLN A 60 4.22 -24.21 1.79
CA GLN A 60 3.48 -23.42 2.77
C GLN A 60 3.67 -21.93 2.53
N PHE A 61 4.91 -21.49 2.30
CA PHE A 61 5.19 -20.09 1.96
C PHE A 61 4.51 -19.65 0.67
N LYS A 62 4.53 -20.51 -0.36
CA LYS A 62 3.83 -20.25 -1.63
C LYS A 62 2.31 -20.18 -1.43
N ALA A 63 1.74 -21.12 -0.68
CA ALA A 63 0.31 -21.16 -0.37
C ALA A 63 -0.12 -19.91 0.42
N PHE A 64 0.69 -19.49 1.39
CA PHE A 64 0.47 -18.26 2.15
C PHE A 64 0.40 -17.03 1.23
N ILE A 65 1.35 -16.86 0.30
CA ILE A 65 1.29 -15.77 -0.69
C ILE A 65 0.06 -15.88 -1.59
N GLN A 66 -0.33 -17.09 -1.99
CA GLN A 66 -1.52 -17.31 -2.83
C GLN A 66 -2.82 -16.91 -2.14
N ILE A 67 -2.90 -16.99 -0.80
CA ILE A 67 -4.02 -16.44 -0.03
C ILE A 67 -4.10 -14.92 -0.26
N PHE A 68 -2.98 -14.20 -0.21
CA PHE A 68 -2.97 -12.75 -0.50
C PHE A 68 -3.42 -12.45 -1.93
N PHE A 69 -3.03 -13.26 -2.91
CA PHE A 69 -3.49 -13.08 -4.29
C PHE A 69 -4.99 -13.26 -4.41
N PHE A 70 -5.54 -14.27 -3.74
CA PHE A 70 -6.97 -14.53 -3.73
C PHE A 70 -7.74 -13.39 -3.03
N THR A 71 -7.26 -12.92 -1.87
CA THR A 71 -7.89 -11.79 -1.17
C THR A 71 -7.79 -10.50 -1.97
N SER A 72 -6.66 -10.23 -2.63
CA SER A 72 -6.53 -9.06 -3.53
C SER A 72 -7.49 -9.14 -4.70
N PHE A 73 -7.72 -10.33 -5.26
CA PHE A 73 -8.69 -10.50 -6.33
C PHE A 73 -10.12 -10.18 -5.84
N ILE A 74 -10.52 -10.69 -4.67
CA ILE A 74 -11.83 -10.38 -4.07
C ILE A 74 -11.97 -8.87 -3.82
N ILE A 75 -10.95 -8.24 -3.24
CA ILE A 75 -10.96 -6.79 -2.97
C ILE A 75 -11.09 -5.99 -4.26
N ALA A 76 -10.35 -6.37 -5.31
CA ALA A 76 -10.42 -5.72 -6.62
C ALA A 76 -11.80 -5.90 -7.26
N LEU A 77 -12.35 -7.12 -7.24
CA LEU A 77 -13.69 -7.41 -7.73
C LEU A 77 -14.75 -6.59 -7.00
N TYR A 78 -14.72 -6.57 -5.67
CA TYR A 78 -15.65 -5.78 -4.87
C TYR A 78 -15.54 -4.29 -5.21
N THR A 79 -14.32 -3.77 -5.37
CA THR A 79 -14.10 -2.35 -5.72
C THR A 79 -14.76 -2.00 -7.05
N ILE A 80 -14.63 -2.87 -8.06
CA ILE A 80 -15.23 -2.69 -9.38
C ILE A 80 -16.76 -2.76 -9.29
N LEU A 81 -17.30 -3.73 -8.55
CA LEU A 81 -18.75 -3.86 -8.37
C LEU A 81 -19.36 -2.67 -7.62
N HIS A 82 -18.70 -2.18 -6.58
CA HIS A 82 -19.12 -0.99 -5.85
C HIS A 82 -19.06 0.26 -6.74
N TYR A 83 -17.99 0.42 -7.53
CA TYR A 83 -17.85 1.54 -8.46
C TYR A 83 -19.00 1.62 -9.47
N TYR A 84 -19.46 0.48 -9.98
CA TYR A 84 -20.61 0.40 -10.90
C TYR A 84 -21.96 0.31 -10.20
N ASN A 85 -22.04 0.63 -8.90
CA ASN A 85 -23.27 0.60 -8.10
C ASN A 85 -24.01 -0.76 -8.06
N PHE A 86 -23.31 -1.88 -8.33
CA PHE A 86 -23.88 -3.22 -8.11
C PHE A 86 -23.96 -3.58 -6.61
N ILE A 87 -23.22 -2.87 -5.76
CA ILE A 87 -23.21 -3.03 -4.30
C ILE A 87 -23.45 -1.67 -3.67
N PHE A 88 -24.56 -1.53 -2.94
CA PHE A 88 -24.98 -0.26 -2.32
C PHE A 88 -24.42 -0.03 -0.90
N TYR A 89 -23.69 -1.01 -0.35
CA TYR A 89 -23.15 -0.93 1.01
C TYR A 89 -21.86 -0.07 1.04
N LEU A 90 -21.76 0.85 2.00
CA LEU A 90 -20.64 1.80 2.23
C LEU A 90 -20.58 3.06 1.34
N GLN A 91 -21.68 3.46 0.67
CA GLN A 91 -21.73 4.72 -0.09
C GLN A 91 -21.37 5.97 0.75
N GLU A 92 -21.60 5.92 2.07
CA GLU A 92 -21.21 6.97 3.03
C GLU A 92 -19.68 7.22 3.08
N TYR A 93 -18.87 6.22 2.71
CA TYR A 93 -17.41 6.31 2.71
C TYR A 93 -16.82 6.80 1.37
N GLY A 94 -17.69 7.20 0.43
CA GLY A 94 -17.33 7.78 -0.86
C GLY A 94 -17.60 6.86 -2.05
N SER A 95 -17.42 7.38 -3.26
CA SER A 95 -17.73 6.69 -4.52
C SER A 95 -16.88 5.46 -4.82
N VAL A 96 -15.78 5.25 -4.09
CA VAL A 96 -14.89 4.09 -4.24
C VAL A 96 -14.50 3.57 -2.86
N ALA A 97 -15.21 2.53 -2.41
CA ALA A 97 -14.95 1.80 -1.19
C ALA A 97 -14.87 0.29 -1.46
N SER A 98 -14.23 -0.44 -0.55
CA SER A 98 -14.14 -1.90 -0.57
C SER A 98 -14.18 -2.46 0.85
N LEU A 99 -14.09 -3.78 0.99
CA LEU A 99 -14.06 -4.50 2.27
C LEU A 99 -13.02 -3.97 3.25
N ILE A 100 -11.93 -3.40 2.72
CA ILE A 100 -10.83 -2.83 3.50
C ILE A 100 -10.96 -1.33 3.72
N GLY A 101 -12.05 -0.67 3.29
CA GLY A 101 -12.33 0.75 3.53
C GLY A 101 -12.11 1.64 2.31
N GLN A 102 -11.48 2.81 2.52
CA GLN A 102 -11.34 3.88 1.53
C GLN A 102 -10.40 3.54 0.35
N LYS A 103 -10.60 4.21 -0.80
CA LYS A 103 -9.79 4.09 -2.04
C LYS A 103 -8.27 4.06 -1.83
N ASN A 104 -7.74 4.85 -0.89
CA ASN A 104 -6.30 4.94 -0.64
C ASN A 104 -5.74 3.66 0.01
N TRP A 105 -6.51 3.01 0.86
CA TRP A 105 -6.09 1.75 1.49
C TRP A 105 -6.13 0.60 0.49
N ILE A 106 -7.17 0.58 -0.35
CA ILE A 106 -7.30 -0.38 -1.47
C ILE A 106 -6.12 -0.27 -2.41
N SER A 107 -5.86 0.93 -2.91
CA SER A 107 -4.78 1.18 -3.84
C SER A 107 -3.41 0.79 -3.28
N ASN A 108 -3.10 1.16 -2.03
CA ASN A 108 -1.83 0.80 -1.41
C ASN A 108 -1.67 -0.73 -1.27
N TYR A 109 -2.71 -1.42 -0.83
CA TYR A 109 -2.68 -2.88 -0.69
C TYR A 109 -2.51 -3.58 -2.06
N LEU A 110 -3.29 -3.17 -3.07
CA LEU A 110 -3.18 -3.75 -4.41
C LEU A 110 -1.83 -3.45 -5.07
N ALA A 111 -1.29 -2.23 -4.88
CA ALA A 111 0.02 -1.86 -5.41
C ALA A 111 1.17 -2.69 -4.81
N LEU A 112 1.05 -3.12 -3.54
CA LEU A 112 2.01 -4.03 -2.92
C LEU A 112 1.95 -5.43 -3.53
N ILE A 113 0.74 -5.95 -3.76
CA ILE A 113 0.54 -7.33 -4.24
C ILE A 113 0.79 -7.47 -5.75
N PHE A 114 0.53 -6.41 -6.51
CA PHE A 114 0.65 -6.41 -7.97
C PHE A 114 2.02 -6.90 -8.50
N PRO A 115 3.18 -6.34 -8.10
CA PRO A 115 4.48 -6.79 -8.59
C PRO A 115 4.78 -8.25 -8.19
N LEU A 116 4.37 -8.67 -7.00
CA LEU A 116 4.56 -10.04 -6.53
C LEU A 116 3.75 -11.03 -7.36
N MET A 117 2.48 -10.72 -7.63
CA MET A 117 1.62 -11.55 -8.48
C MET A 117 2.11 -11.56 -9.93
N PHE A 118 2.67 -10.45 -10.43
CA PHE A 118 3.31 -10.39 -11.73
C PHE A 118 4.55 -11.30 -11.83
N CYS A 119 5.38 -11.38 -10.80
CA CYS A 119 6.49 -12.35 -10.75
C CYS A 119 5.97 -13.80 -10.84
N PHE A 120 4.89 -14.13 -10.12
CA PHE A 120 4.28 -15.46 -10.18
C PHE A 120 3.69 -15.77 -11.55
N TYR A 121 3.07 -14.79 -12.21
CA TYR A 121 2.57 -14.90 -13.57
C TYR A 121 3.68 -15.24 -14.58
N LEU A 122 4.86 -14.61 -14.45
CA LEU A 122 6.01 -14.87 -15.31
C LEU A 122 6.62 -16.27 -15.10
N LEU A 123 6.66 -16.73 -13.84
CA LEU A 123 7.24 -18.01 -13.48
C LEU A 123 6.29 -19.19 -13.73
N GLU A 124 4.99 -18.95 -13.81
CA GLU A 124 3.99 -20.01 -13.99
C GLU A 124 4.07 -20.65 -15.39
N LYS A 125 4.26 -21.97 -15.41
CA LYS A 125 4.37 -22.78 -16.63
C LYS A 125 3.03 -23.44 -16.99
N ILE A 126 2.14 -23.65 -16.02
CA ILE A 126 0.84 -24.29 -16.26
C ILE A 126 -0.13 -23.27 -16.85
N LYS A 127 -0.52 -23.46 -18.12
CA LYS A 127 -1.41 -22.55 -18.88
C LYS A 127 -2.67 -22.15 -18.10
N LYS A 128 -3.37 -23.12 -17.49
CA LYS A 128 -4.60 -22.85 -16.71
C LYS A 128 -4.34 -21.89 -15.54
N LYS A 129 -3.29 -22.13 -14.74
CA LYS A 129 -2.93 -21.25 -13.61
C LYS A 129 -2.45 -19.89 -14.08
N LYS A 130 -1.76 -19.85 -15.23
CA LYS A 130 -1.32 -18.61 -15.85
C LYS A 130 -2.48 -17.71 -16.28
N ILE A 131 -3.55 -18.30 -16.82
CA ILE A 131 -4.80 -17.58 -17.14
C ILE A 131 -5.42 -16.99 -15.86
N ILE A 132 -5.42 -17.73 -14.75
CA ILE A 132 -5.91 -17.20 -13.46
C ILE A 132 -5.12 -15.96 -13.06
N TYR A 133 -3.78 -16.02 -13.05
CA TYR A 133 -2.97 -14.84 -12.74
C TYR A 133 -3.19 -13.68 -13.71
N PHE A 134 -3.36 -13.96 -15.01
CA PHE A 134 -3.66 -12.96 -16.03
C PHE A 134 -4.99 -12.23 -15.75
N ILE A 135 -6.05 -12.98 -15.45
CA ILE A 135 -7.35 -12.42 -15.08
C ILE A 135 -7.21 -11.62 -13.78
N SER A 136 -6.60 -12.18 -12.75
CA SER A 136 -6.41 -11.49 -11.47
C SER A 136 -5.62 -10.19 -11.63
N LEU A 137 -4.53 -10.18 -12.41
CA LEU A 137 -3.74 -8.97 -12.68
C LEU A 137 -4.58 -7.91 -13.41
N SER A 138 -5.47 -8.33 -14.32
CA SER A 138 -6.37 -7.43 -15.03
C SER A 138 -7.38 -6.78 -14.08
N PHE A 139 -8.00 -7.55 -13.20
CA PHE A 139 -8.91 -7.02 -12.17
C PHE A 139 -8.20 -6.08 -11.19
N LEU A 140 -7.00 -6.45 -10.72
CA LEU A 140 -6.21 -5.60 -9.84
C LEU A 140 -5.84 -4.28 -10.53
N TYR A 141 -5.42 -4.34 -11.80
CA TYR A 141 -5.10 -3.14 -12.57
C TYR A 141 -6.33 -2.24 -12.76
N THR A 142 -7.49 -2.81 -13.10
CA THR A 142 -8.75 -2.07 -13.19
C THR A 142 -9.10 -1.38 -11.87
N ALA A 143 -9.00 -2.08 -10.74
CA ALA A 143 -9.28 -1.49 -9.43
C ALA A 143 -8.28 -0.36 -9.08
N LEU A 144 -6.99 -0.50 -9.44
CA LEU A 144 -5.99 0.56 -9.29
C LEU A 144 -6.35 1.79 -10.16
N MET A 145 -6.80 1.56 -11.39
CA MET A 145 -7.27 2.61 -12.29
C MET A 145 -8.53 3.30 -11.79
N ILE A 146 -9.46 2.60 -11.14
CA ILE A 146 -10.65 3.21 -10.51
C ILE A 146 -10.26 4.04 -9.28
N CYS A 147 -9.33 3.54 -8.46
CA CYS A 147 -8.92 4.23 -7.23
C CYS A 147 -8.19 5.56 -7.51
N GLN A 148 -7.55 5.70 -8.67
CA GLN A 148 -6.88 6.92 -9.16
C GLN A 148 -6.01 7.64 -8.12
N SER A 149 -5.29 6.90 -7.26
CA SER A 149 -4.43 7.53 -6.26
C SER A 149 -3.08 7.91 -6.88
N ARG A 150 -2.76 9.21 -6.84
CA ARG A 150 -1.52 9.78 -7.40
C ARG A 150 -0.25 9.07 -6.90
N GLY A 151 -0.25 8.62 -5.65
CA GLY A 151 0.87 7.88 -5.05
C GLY A 151 1.14 6.53 -5.72
N ILE A 152 0.11 5.89 -6.30
CA ILE A 152 0.27 4.62 -7.03
C ILE A 152 1.14 4.84 -8.26
N TRP A 153 0.89 5.89 -9.04
CA TRP A 153 1.61 6.14 -10.28
C TRP A 153 3.10 6.32 -10.02
N ILE A 154 3.45 7.10 -9.00
CA ILE A 154 4.83 7.27 -8.54
C ILE A 154 5.42 5.91 -8.10
N SER A 155 4.66 5.12 -7.32
CA SER A 155 5.10 3.80 -6.87
C SER A 155 5.31 2.82 -8.02
N ILE A 156 4.43 2.80 -9.02
CA ILE A 156 4.55 1.96 -10.22
C ILE A 156 5.80 2.38 -11.00
N SER A 157 6.01 3.68 -11.22
CA SER A 157 7.22 4.19 -11.89
C SER A 157 8.49 3.75 -11.17
N LEU A 158 8.57 3.91 -9.85
CA LEU A 158 9.73 3.50 -9.06
C LEU A 158 9.93 1.98 -9.07
N THR A 159 8.84 1.21 -8.99
CA THR A 159 8.85 -0.25 -9.06
C THR A 159 9.33 -0.74 -10.43
N LEU A 160 8.94 -0.05 -11.51
CA LEU A 160 9.43 -0.33 -12.87
C LEU A 160 10.94 -0.09 -12.98
N PHE A 161 11.44 1.05 -12.50
CA PHE A 161 12.89 1.33 -12.50
C PHE A 161 13.66 0.28 -11.71
N PHE A 162 13.20 -0.06 -10.51
CA PHE A 162 13.82 -1.09 -9.70
C PHE A 162 13.74 -2.47 -10.35
N GLY A 163 12.59 -2.79 -10.98
CA GLY A 163 12.41 -4.02 -11.75
C GLY A 163 13.38 -4.14 -12.91
N ILE A 164 13.57 -3.08 -13.70
CA ILE A 164 14.55 -3.02 -14.80
C ILE A 164 15.96 -3.25 -14.27
N PHE A 165 16.33 -2.59 -13.17
CA PHE A 165 17.61 -2.78 -12.50
C PHE A 165 17.83 -4.24 -12.09
N LEU A 166 16.84 -4.88 -11.45
CA LEU A 166 16.94 -6.29 -11.08
C LEU A 166 17.05 -7.22 -12.29
N ILE A 167 16.27 -6.98 -13.34
CA ILE A 167 16.31 -7.77 -14.57
C ILE A 167 17.70 -7.70 -15.22
N SER A 168 18.28 -6.51 -15.27
CA SER A 168 19.62 -6.28 -15.81
C SER A 168 20.70 -6.94 -14.94
N LYS A 169 20.65 -6.75 -13.63
CA LYS A 169 21.65 -7.29 -12.69
C LYS A 169 21.68 -8.82 -12.65
N PHE A 170 20.52 -9.47 -12.76
CA PHE A 170 20.39 -10.93 -12.64
C PHE A 170 20.15 -11.63 -13.99
N ASN A 171 20.27 -10.93 -15.12
CA ASN A 171 20.08 -11.46 -16.47
C ASN A 171 18.75 -12.20 -16.68
N PHE A 172 17.65 -11.70 -16.10
CA PHE A 172 16.32 -12.31 -16.22
C PHE A 172 15.62 -12.09 -17.58
N PHE A 173 16.32 -11.53 -18.58
CA PHE A 173 15.77 -11.26 -19.91
C PHE A 173 15.19 -12.51 -20.59
N ASN A 174 15.75 -13.70 -20.34
CA ASN A 174 15.24 -14.95 -20.93
C ASN A 174 13.81 -15.25 -20.47
N LEU A 175 13.46 -14.95 -19.22
CA LEU A 175 12.11 -15.13 -18.70
C LEU A 175 11.09 -14.26 -19.45
N PHE A 176 11.47 -13.03 -19.82
CA PHE A 176 10.58 -12.14 -20.58
C PHE A 176 10.44 -12.60 -22.03
N LYS A 177 11.52 -13.11 -22.64
CA LYS A 177 11.50 -13.68 -24.00
C LYS A 177 10.58 -14.90 -24.09
N GLU A 178 10.70 -15.84 -23.14
CA GLU A 178 9.82 -17.02 -23.06
C GLU A 178 8.34 -16.66 -22.93
N ASN A 179 8.05 -15.55 -22.24
CA ASN A 179 6.70 -15.08 -21.93
C ASN A 179 6.18 -14.01 -22.90
N LYS A 180 6.88 -13.71 -24.00
CA LYS A 180 6.59 -12.57 -24.89
C LYS A 180 5.12 -12.46 -25.31
N LYS A 181 4.51 -13.56 -25.77
CA LYS A 181 3.08 -13.56 -26.20
C LYS A 181 2.13 -13.16 -25.07
N TRP A 182 2.34 -13.74 -23.89
CA TRP A 182 1.54 -13.48 -22.68
C TRP A 182 1.73 -12.06 -22.14
N LEU A 183 2.94 -11.52 -22.25
CA LEU A 183 3.25 -10.13 -21.89
C LEU A 183 2.61 -9.12 -22.85
N ILE A 184 2.67 -9.37 -24.15
CA ILE A 184 2.01 -8.52 -25.16
C ILE A 184 0.51 -8.48 -24.92
N LEU A 185 -0.12 -9.65 -24.69
CA LEU A 185 -1.54 -9.70 -24.35
C LEU A 185 -1.84 -8.87 -23.11
N LEU A 186 -1.12 -9.10 -22.00
CA LEU A 186 -1.35 -8.36 -20.76
C LEU A 186 -1.19 -6.85 -20.96
N LEU A 187 -0.19 -6.42 -21.74
CA LEU A 187 0.03 -5.03 -22.08
C LEU A 187 -1.15 -4.45 -22.88
N ILE A 188 -1.66 -5.16 -23.89
CA ILE A 188 -2.84 -4.74 -24.65
C ILE A 188 -4.05 -4.56 -23.73
N ILE A 189 -4.29 -5.51 -22.82
CA ILE A 189 -5.39 -5.41 -21.85
C ILE A 189 -5.19 -4.18 -20.95
N PHE A 190 -3.98 -3.94 -20.46
CA PHE A 190 -3.70 -2.76 -19.63
C PHE A 190 -3.88 -1.45 -20.40
N ILE A 191 -3.47 -1.39 -21.68
CA ILE A 191 -3.71 -0.21 -22.52
C ILE A 191 -5.22 0.03 -22.70
N VAL A 192 -5.99 -1.02 -22.99
CA VAL A 192 -7.46 -0.91 -23.13
C VAL A 192 -8.09 -0.42 -21.84
N ILE A 193 -7.74 -1.01 -20.69
CA ILE A 193 -8.21 -0.55 -19.37
C ILE A 193 -7.81 0.91 -19.15
N THR A 194 -6.57 1.28 -19.44
CA THR A 194 -6.09 2.66 -19.28
C THR A 194 -6.92 3.64 -20.09
N LEU A 195 -7.19 3.33 -21.37
CA LEU A 195 -8.01 4.16 -22.25
C LEU A 195 -9.44 4.32 -21.71
N ILE A 196 -10.06 3.23 -21.26
CA ILE A 196 -11.41 3.24 -20.67
C ILE A 196 -11.47 4.16 -19.45
N TYR A 197 -10.49 4.08 -18.53
CA TYR A 197 -10.55 4.87 -17.28
C TYR A 197 -9.81 6.22 -17.36
N SER A 198 -9.25 6.57 -18.52
CA SER A 198 -8.61 7.89 -18.73
C SER A 198 -9.46 8.86 -19.53
N ILE A 199 -10.51 8.39 -20.20
CA ILE A 199 -11.40 9.19 -21.06
C ILE A 199 -12.78 9.24 -20.42
N ASP A 200 -13.52 10.32 -20.64
CA ASP A 200 -14.92 10.43 -20.22
C ASP A 200 -15.78 9.51 -21.10
N ASN A 201 -16.41 8.52 -20.49
CA ASN A 201 -17.30 7.58 -21.16
C ASN A 201 -18.26 6.96 -20.14
N PRO A 202 -19.33 6.26 -20.58
CA PRO A 202 -20.31 5.67 -19.66
C PRO A 202 -19.73 4.67 -18.64
N LEU A 203 -18.54 4.10 -18.90
CA LEU A 203 -17.86 3.18 -17.99
C LEU A 203 -16.96 3.91 -16.98
N ASN A 204 -16.75 5.22 -17.15
CA ASN A 204 -15.91 6.06 -16.31
C ASN A 204 -16.68 7.30 -15.82
N GLU A 205 -17.46 7.14 -14.74
CA GLU A 205 -18.20 8.24 -14.08
C GLU A 205 -17.30 9.21 -13.27
N SER A 206 -15.99 9.20 -13.51
CA SER A 206 -15.06 9.98 -12.73
C SER A 206 -15.04 11.44 -13.21
N ALA A 207 -15.30 12.40 -12.32
CA ALA A 207 -15.44 13.83 -12.64
C ALA A 207 -14.18 14.52 -13.23
N LEU A 208 -13.04 13.84 -13.31
CA LEU A 208 -11.78 14.39 -13.85
C LEU A 208 -11.01 13.28 -14.57
N THR A 209 -10.56 13.53 -15.80
CA THR A 209 -9.71 12.57 -16.53
C THR A 209 -8.33 12.41 -15.88
N VAL A 210 -7.64 11.28 -16.15
CA VAL A 210 -6.27 11.01 -15.64
C VAL A 210 -5.27 12.12 -15.99
N PRO A 211 -5.27 12.71 -17.21
CA PRO A 211 -4.39 13.82 -17.56
C PRO A 211 -4.71 15.11 -16.79
N GLN A 212 -5.99 15.47 -16.65
CA GLN A 212 -6.41 16.65 -15.88
C GLN A 212 -5.99 16.54 -14.41
N ARG A 213 -6.00 15.31 -13.85
CA ARG A 213 -5.50 15.07 -12.49
C ARG A 213 -3.98 15.14 -12.38
N ALA A 214 -3.25 14.66 -13.39
CA ALA A 214 -1.79 14.82 -13.42
C ALA A 214 -1.41 16.30 -13.42
N ILE A 215 -2.14 17.15 -14.16
CA ILE A 215 -1.95 18.61 -14.17
C ILE A 215 -2.34 19.22 -12.81
N SER A 216 -3.48 18.83 -12.22
CA SER A 216 -3.87 19.26 -10.86
C SER A 216 -2.90 18.82 -9.75
N THR A 217 -2.03 17.84 -10.03
CA THR A 217 -1.04 17.35 -9.05
C THR A 217 0.08 18.36 -8.83
N PHE A 218 0.33 19.23 -9.81
CA PHE A 218 1.31 20.31 -9.74
C PHE A 218 0.66 21.65 -9.39
N ASP A 219 -0.64 21.67 -9.11
CA ASP A 219 -1.34 22.88 -8.74
C ASP A 219 -1.12 23.15 -7.24
N GLU A 220 -0.45 24.25 -6.91
CA GLU A 220 -0.13 24.67 -5.53
C GLU A 220 -1.38 24.92 -4.68
N LYS A 221 -2.57 24.97 -5.29
CA LYS A 221 -3.86 25.15 -4.62
C LYS A 221 -4.53 23.84 -4.18
N ASP A 222 -3.91 22.67 -4.40
CA ASP A 222 -4.50 21.41 -3.95
C ASP A 222 -4.47 21.31 -2.41
N SER A 223 -5.67 21.43 -1.81
CA SER A 223 -5.89 21.37 -0.36
C SER A 223 -5.28 20.12 0.29
N SER A 224 -5.19 18.99 -0.42
CA SER A 224 -4.63 17.75 0.12
C SER A 224 -3.11 17.80 0.24
N ILE A 225 -2.43 18.41 -0.74
CA ILE A 225 -0.96 18.54 -0.73
C ILE A 225 -0.55 19.56 0.33
N ASN A 226 -1.22 20.72 0.38
CA ASN A 226 -0.92 21.76 1.37
C ASN A 226 -1.12 21.26 2.81
N THR A 227 -2.18 20.49 3.05
CA THR A 227 -2.40 19.87 4.36
C THR A 227 -1.26 18.93 4.75
N ARG A 228 -0.73 18.13 3.81
CA ARG A 228 0.40 17.22 4.08
C ARG A 228 1.71 17.97 4.31
N ILE A 229 1.97 19.02 3.54
CA ILE A 229 3.16 19.86 3.71
C ILE A 229 3.13 20.51 5.10
N LEU A 230 1.99 21.09 5.49
CA LEU A 230 1.80 21.62 6.84
C LEU A 230 2.04 20.56 7.90
N MET A 231 1.44 19.37 7.73
CA MET A 231 1.61 18.26 8.66
C MET A 231 3.08 17.86 8.81
N TRP A 232 3.86 17.80 7.72
CA TRP A 232 5.29 17.49 7.78
C TRP A 232 6.11 18.58 8.47
N LYS A 233 5.79 19.85 8.24
CA LYS A 233 6.46 20.97 8.93
C LYS A 233 6.20 20.95 10.43
N VAL A 234 4.94 20.78 10.82
CA VAL A 234 4.54 20.62 12.23
C VAL A 234 5.21 19.41 12.85
N THR A 235 5.25 18.27 12.14
CA THR A 235 5.96 17.07 12.60
C THR A 235 7.46 17.36 12.81
N GLY A 236 8.07 18.14 11.92
CA GLY A 236 9.46 18.55 12.05
C GLY A 236 9.73 19.35 13.33
N LEU A 237 8.80 20.21 13.76
CA LEU A 237 8.89 20.88 15.05
C LEU A 237 8.80 19.90 16.22
N MET A 238 7.86 18.95 16.16
CA MET A 238 7.72 17.92 17.20
C MET A 238 9.00 17.07 17.35
N VAL A 239 9.66 16.75 16.23
CA VAL A 239 10.94 16.03 16.23
C VAL A 239 12.06 16.88 16.80
N LYS A 240 12.12 18.18 16.45
CA LYS A 240 13.14 19.11 16.99
C LYS A 240 13.03 19.28 18.50
N ASP A 241 11.81 19.30 19.04
CA ASP A 241 11.59 19.42 20.49
C ASP A 241 11.99 18.15 21.26
N LYS A 242 11.87 16.97 20.65
CA LYS A 242 12.15 15.67 21.30
C LYS A 242 12.91 14.70 20.37
N PRO A 243 14.17 15.00 19.99
CA PRO A 243 14.85 14.31 18.89
C PRO A 243 15.29 12.87 19.21
N PHE A 244 15.71 12.60 20.44
CA PHE A 244 16.30 11.30 20.80
C PHE A 244 15.25 10.27 21.20
N LEU A 245 14.42 10.62 22.18
CA LEU A 245 13.49 9.70 22.80
C LEU A 245 12.04 9.92 22.36
N GLY A 246 11.78 10.89 21.46
CA GLY A 246 10.45 11.19 20.93
C GLY A 246 9.41 11.61 21.98
N GLY A 247 8.14 11.61 21.61
CA GLY A 247 7.00 11.86 22.50
C GLY A 247 6.37 10.60 23.11
N GLY A 248 6.76 9.41 22.67
CA GLY A 248 6.11 8.14 23.03
C GLY A 248 5.13 7.63 21.96
N VAL A 249 4.78 6.34 21.99
CA VAL A 249 3.82 5.75 21.03
C VAL A 249 2.46 6.40 21.18
N GLY A 250 1.87 6.84 20.07
CA GLY A 250 0.57 7.52 20.04
C GLY A 250 0.60 9.01 20.43
N SER A 251 1.77 9.57 20.75
CA SER A 251 1.89 10.98 21.16
C SER A 251 1.58 11.96 20.02
N PHE A 252 1.72 11.53 18.77
CA PHE A 252 1.50 12.38 17.60
C PHE A 252 0.08 12.95 17.58
N LYS A 253 -0.94 12.09 17.67
CA LYS A 253 -2.36 12.49 17.59
C LYS A 253 -2.76 13.47 18.70
N ILE A 254 -2.09 13.38 19.85
CA ILE A 254 -2.38 14.20 21.04
C ILE A 254 -1.75 15.58 20.90
N ASN A 255 -0.46 15.61 20.58
CA ASN A 255 0.30 16.86 20.59
C ASN A 255 0.21 17.61 19.26
N TYR A 256 -0.16 16.96 18.16
CA TYR A 256 -0.11 17.56 16.83
C TYR A 256 -0.87 18.89 16.75
N LEU A 257 -2.07 18.98 17.34
CA LEU A 257 -2.87 20.22 17.30
C LEU A 257 -2.20 21.39 18.02
N ASP A 258 -1.55 21.13 19.16
CA ASP A 258 -0.81 22.17 19.89
C ASP A 258 0.39 22.67 19.08
N TYR A 259 1.14 21.75 18.47
CA TYR A 259 2.26 22.11 17.60
C TYR A 259 1.79 22.80 16.31
N GLN A 260 0.65 22.40 15.76
CA GLN A 260 0.05 23.04 14.61
C GLN A 260 -0.37 24.47 14.94
N ALA A 261 -1.02 24.69 16.09
CA ALA A 261 -1.41 26.03 16.54
C ALA A 261 -0.18 26.94 16.74
N ARG A 262 0.91 26.41 17.30
CA ARG A 262 2.18 27.15 17.42
C ARG A 262 2.78 27.49 16.06
N PHE A 263 2.86 26.52 15.16
CA PHE A 263 3.38 26.73 13.81
C PHE A 263 2.57 27.78 13.05
N LEU A 264 1.24 27.70 13.08
CA LEU A 264 0.37 28.67 12.39
C LEU A 264 0.42 30.07 13.00
N LYS A 265 0.78 30.20 14.28
CA LYS A 265 1.01 31.50 14.93
C LYS A 265 2.31 32.15 14.44
N GLU A 266 3.35 31.35 14.22
CA GLU A 266 4.65 31.82 13.69
C GLU A 266 4.63 32.04 12.18
N TYR A 267 3.82 31.27 11.45
CA TYR A 267 3.71 31.26 9.99
C TYR A 267 2.24 31.43 9.55
N PRO A 268 1.63 32.61 9.74
CA PRO A 268 0.22 32.87 9.46
C PRO A 268 -0.14 32.77 7.97
N GLU A 269 0.84 32.78 7.06
CA GLU A 269 0.64 32.58 5.63
C GLU A 269 0.04 31.21 5.27
N TYR A 270 0.14 30.22 6.17
CA TYR A 270 -0.47 28.89 6.01
C TYR A 270 -1.95 28.83 6.41
N ASN A 271 -2.54 29.93 6.93
CA ASN A 271 -3.98 30.02 7.21
C ASN A 271 -4.83 30.42 5.99
N LYS A 272 -4.21 30.66 4.84
CA LYS A 272 -4.88 31.12 3.61
C LYS A 272 -5.30 29.98 2.70
#